data_AF-A0A7D9INT6-F1
#
_entry.id   AF-A0A7D9INT6-F1
#
_cell.length_a   1.000
_cell.length_b   1.000
_cell.length_c   1.000
_cell.angle_alpha   90.00
_cell.angle_beta   90.00
_cell.angle_gamma   90.00
#
_symmetry.space_group_name_H-M   'P 1'
#
loop_
_entity.id
_entity.type
_entity.pdbx_description
1 polymer ?
#
loop_
_entity_poly.entity_id
_entity_poly.type
_entity_poly.pdbx_seq_one_letter_code
_entity_poly.pdbx_strand_id
1 'polypeptide(L)'
;MASASTSTATKTVSEWLKSINLGQYYEKFENEGYDDLKFLVKLDENEVKDLFINVGMSKSGHIVKFKKSLLELQSQSAKSRGLLTKESNTTEKVINTLKMKSQSTLKLVNGRLVFAKECGISQKKTSNPWECFLIPNAHSKRLLFFNDITKDIYNSAFIKLQSRFKQYLDQQRISRWEEKLGAIKHRLQERNNEPKQWAGDEISYITQHLEKLNKNLICLHSSITNTWQLLSACFNKDTVSGEERKRITRRRKEQRRKACQRQTNMGKKQAYRLILKIHGKEFADAFLIKGNTQKVSTQKLGSIQLLPRFHIKAIEYLIAQGTVDDMEEAKRLLDILLARRAAAKKATTVKSQEERTSLESESELSDGSEVDDEITEPGDDESDSFEMDEDSDY
;
A
#
# COMPACT_ATOMS: atom_id res chain seq x y z
N MET A 1 23.91 38.33 34.88
CA MET A 1 23.60 37.45 33.72
C MET A 1 22.63 36.39 34.19
N ALA A 2 21.36 36.51 33.81
CA ALA A 2 20.27 35.70 34.33
C ALA A 2 20.18 34.37 33.59
N SER A 3 20.29 33.27 34.34
CA SER A 3 20.01 31.91 33.87
C SER A 3 18.50 31.70 33.81
N ALA A 4 17.96 31.55 32.60
CA ALA A 4 16.56 31.27 32.37
C ALA A 4 16.26 29.79 32.68
N SER A 5 15.77 29.53 33.89
CA SER A 5 15.15 28.26 34.26
C SER A 5 13.85 28.09 33.46
N THR A 6 13.86 27.22 32.45
CA THR A 6 12.69 26.91 31.64
C THR A 6 11.68 26.09 32.46
N SER A 7 10.77 26.80 33.11
CA SER A 7 9.50 26.27 33.61
C SER A 7 8.79 25.56 32.46
N THR A 8 8.61 24.25 32.59
CA THR A 8 7.76 23.41 31.72
C THR A 8 6.28 23.61 32.07
N ALA A 9 5.87 24.87 32.21
CA ALA A 9 4.47 25.24 32.13
C ALA A 9 3.98 24.88 30.71
N THR A 10 2.76 24.38 30.62
CA THR A 10 2.10 23.83 29.43
C THR A 10 2.20 24.78 28.23
N LYS A 11 3.28 24.66 27.45
CA LYS A 11 3.46 25.45 26.23
C LYS A 11 2.33 25.11 25.27
N THR A 12 1.57 26.11 24.88
CA THR A 12 0.53 25.99 23.85
C THR A 12 1.18 25.72 22.49
N VAL A 13 0.43 25.15 21.54
CA VAL A 13 0.94 24.89 20.17
C VAL A 13 1.44 26.19 19.52
N SER A 14 0.81 27.33 19.81
CA SER A 14 1.24 28.66 19.33
C SER A 14 2.65 29.01 19.79
N GLU A 15 2.94 28.87 21.08
CA GLU A 15 4.25 29.18 21.65
C GLU A 15 5.32 28.23 21.13
N TRP A 16 4.99 26.94 21.00
CA TRP A 16 5.89 25.95 20.44
C TRP A 16 6.24 26.25 18.97
N LEU A 17 5.24 26.52 18.12
CA LEU A 17 5.47 26.90 16.72
C LEU A 17 6.28 28.19 16.58
N LYS A 18 6.06 29.19 17.44
CA LYS A 18 6.87 30.41 17.49
C LYS A 18 8.33 30.11 17.85
N SER A 19 8.58 29.20 18.79
CA SER A 19 9.94 28.84 19.20
C SER A 19 10.79 28.22 18.08
N ILE A 20 10.16 27.56 17.11
CA ILE A 20 10.82 26.96 15.94
C ILE A 20 10.77 27.84 14.68
N ASN A 21 10.34 29.09 14.81
CA ASN A 21 10.12 30.04 13.71
C ASN A 21 9.10 29.54 12.66
N LEU A 22 8.08 28.80 13.10
CA LEU A 22 6.96 28.32 12.27
C LEU A 22 5.60 28.89 12.75
N GLY A 23 5.61 29.97 13.53
CA GLY A 23 4.40 30.59 14.10
C GLY A 23 3.36 30.99 13.05
N GLN A 24 3.78 31.27 11.81
CA GLN A 24 2.90 31.61 10.69
C GLN A 24 1.92 30.49 10.28
N TYR A 25 2.14 29.24 10.72
CA TYR A 25 1.23 28.13 10.43
C TYR A 25 0.17 27.93 11.52
N TYR A 26 0.23 28.66 12.64
CA TYR A 26 -0.62 28.43 13.81
C TYR A 26 -2.11 28.45 13.49
N GLU A 27 -2.60 29.47 12.79
CA GLU A 27 -4.03 29.62 12.44
C GLU A 27 -4.55 28.40 11.66
N LYS A 28 -3.71 27.81 10.80
CA LYS A 28 -4.08 26.62 10.03
C LYS A 28 -4.10 25.35 10.87
N PHE A 29 -3.19 25.23 11.85
CA PHE A 29 -3.23 24.12 12.81
C PHE A 29 -4.51 24.18 13.65
N GLU A 30 -4.90 25.38 14.10
CA GLU A 30 -6.12 25.60 14.89
C GLU A 30 -7.39 25.28 14.08
N ASN A 31 -7.47 25.76 12.83
CA ASN A 31 -8.59 25.48 11.93
C ASN A 31 -8.78 23.98 11.62
N GLU A 32 -7.69 23.22 11.55
CA GLU A 32 -7.71 21.78 11.31
C GLU A 32 -7.87 20.95 12.61
N GLY A 33 -7.98 21.61 13.78
CA GLY A 33 -8.18 20.94 15.08
C GLY A 33 -6.91 20.35 15.70
N TYR A 34 -5.73 20.81 15.31
CA TYR A 34 -4.44 20.42 15.88
C TYR A 34 -3.94 21.44 16.92
N ASP A 35 -4.73 21.68 17.96
CA ASP A 35 -4.46 22.65 19.04
C ASP A 35 -3.76 22.05 20.28
N ASP A 36 -3.81 20.73 20.46
CA ASP A 36 -3.17 20.02 21.57
C ASP A 36 -1.79 19.43 21.22
N LEU A 37 -0.77 19.88 21.95
CA LEU A 37 0.60 19.37 21.83
C LEU A 37 0.71 17.88 22.18
N LYS A 38 -0.12 17.38 23.11
CA LYS A 38 -0.15 15.96 23.50
C LYS A 38 -0.66 15.08 22.37
N PHE A 39 -1.58 15.61 21.55
CA PHE A 39 -2.09 14.93 20.37
C PHE A 39 -1.01 14.85 19.29
N LEU A 40 -0.35 15.97 18.98
CA LEU A 40 0.74 16.03 18.00
C LEU A 40 1.88 15.05 18.30
N VAL A 41 2.22 14.87 19.57
CA VAL A 41 3.28 13.94 20.00
C VAL A 41 2.94 12.47 19.72
N LYS A 42 1.65 12.11 19.61
CA LYS A 42 1.19 10.74 19.35
C LYS A 42 1.04 10.39 17.87
N LEU A 43 1.14 11.37 16.97
CA LEU A 43 0.93 11.15 15.54
C LEU A 43 2.03 10.28 14.93
N ASP A 44 1.61 9.39 14.03
CA ASP A 44 2.51 8.53 13.26
C ASP A 44 3.12 9.27 12.05
N GLU A 45 4.19 8.73 11.47
CA GLU A 45 4.88 9.38 10.34
C GLU A 45 3.99 9.62 9.11
N ASN A 46 2.96 8.80 8.91
CA ASN A 46 2.00 8.95 7.82
C ASN A 46 1.00 10.08 8.11
N GLU A 47 0.44 10.12 9.32
CA GLU A 47 -0.46 11.18 9.76
C GLU A 47 0.24 12.55 9.78
N VAL A 48 1.52 12.57 10.16
CA VAL A 48 2.36 13.78 10.10
C VAL A 48 2.53 14.27 8.66
N LYS A 49 2.56 13.39 7.64
CA LYS A 49 2.60 13.79 6.23
C LYS A 49 1.28 14.39 5.78
N ASP A 50 0.15 13.77 6.16
CA ASP A 50 -1.18 14.27 5.82
C ASP A 50 -1.44 15.63 6.47
N LEU A 51 -0.98 15.82 7.71
CA LEU A 51 -0.99 17.10 8.40
C LEU A 51 -0.25 18.19 7.61
N PHE A 52 0.90 17.88 7.00
CA PHE A 52 1.62 18.88 6.17
C PHE A 52 0.84 19.26 4.92
N ILE A 53 0.08 18.34 4.34
CA ILE A 53 -0.76 18.60 3.18
C ILE A 53 -1.91 19.53 3.59
N ASN A 54 -2.62 19.19 4.67
CA ASN A 54 -3.78 19.96 5.15
C ASN A 54 -3.39 21.38 5.59
N VAL A 55 -2.30 21.51 6.35
CA VAL A 55 -1.78 22.81 6.80
C VAL A 55 -1.13 23.60 5.64
N GLY A 56 -0.86 22.98 4.49
CA GLY A 56 -0.18 23.60 3.36
C GLY A 56 1.29 23.93 3.65
N MET A 57 1.98 23.06 4.38
CA MET A 57 3.41 23.18 4.67
C MET A 57 4.25 22.52 3.56
N SER A 58 4.45 23.24 2.45
CA SER A 58 5.15 22.71 1.26
C SER A 58 6.68 22.84 1.30
N LYS A 59 7.22 23.77 2.09
CA LYS A 59 8.68 24.03 2.13
C LYS A 59 9.42 22.92 2.89
N SER A 60 10.32 22.22 2.21
CA SER A 60 11.12 21.12 2.77
C SER A 60 11.87 21.50 4.05
N GLY A 61 12.43 22.71 4.11
CA GLY A 61 13.11 23.21 5.31
C GLY A 61 12.19 23.38 6.52
N HIS A 62 10.91 23.72 6.31
CA HIS A 62 9.93 23.85 7.40
C HIS A 62 9.53 22.46 7.91
N ILE A 63 9.29 21.53 6.99
CA ILE A 63 8.99 20.12 7.31
C ILE A 63 10.10 19.51 8.16
N VAL A 64 11.37 19.70 7.77
CA VAL A 64 12.53 19.16 8.50
C VAL A 64 12.63 19.78 9.90
N LYS A 65 12.43 21.10 10.03
CA LYS A 65 12.43 21.79 11.33
C LYS A 65 11.31 21.28 12.24
N PHE A 66 10.10 21.14 11.71
CA PHE A 66 8.94 20.63 12.43
C PHE A 66 9.19 19.21 12.94
N LYS A 67 9.57 18.28 12.04
CA LYS A 67 9.87 16.89 12.42
C LYS A 67 10.95 16.80 13.50
N LYS A 68 12.02 17.58 13.38
CA LYS A 68 13.09 17.61 14.37
C LYS A 68 12.58 18.05 15.74
N SER A 69 11.75 19.08 15.80
CA SER A 69 11.20 19.56 17.06
C SER A 69 10.15 18.61 17.65
N LEU A 70 9.35 17.96 16.80
CA LEU A 70 8.39 16.93 17.22
C LEU A 70 9.09 15.74 17.90
N LEU A 71 10.19 15.25 17.32
CA LEU A 71 11.03 14.19 17.89
C LEU A 71 11.62 14.60 19.26
N GLU A 72 11.97 15.87 19.41
CA GLU A 72 12.47 16.42 20.67
C GLU A 72 11.38 16.42 21.75
N LEU A 73 10.15 16.83 21.40
CA LEU A 73 8.99 16.75 22.29
C LEU A 73 8.65 15.31 22.68
N GLN A 74 8.65 14.38 21.71
CA GLN A 74 8.46 12.95 21.97
C GLN A 74 9.51 12.43 22.96
N SER A 75 10.78 12.80 22.78
CA SER A 75 11.88 12.42 23.66
C SER A 75 11.73 13.00 25.08
N GLN A 76 11.24 14.24 25.21
CA GLN A 76 10.97 14.86 26.51
C GLN A 76 9.77 14.19 27.22
N SER A 77 8.73 13.86 26.47
CA SER A 77 7.55 13.15 26.99
C SER A 77 7.90 11.73 27.47
N ALA A 78 8.79 11.04 26.78
CA ALA A 78 9.27 9.71 27.18
C ALA A 78 10.08 9.77 28.48
N LYS A 79 10.98 10.76 28.61
CA LYS A 79 11.79 10.96 29.82
C LYS A 79 10.94 11.24 31.06
N SER A 80 9.87 12.03 30.93
CA SER A 80 9.00 12.37 32.06
C SER A 80 8.12 11.19 32.53
N ARG A 81 7.87 10.18 31.69
CA ARG A 81 7.11 8.98 32.08
C ARG A 81 7.93 7.89 32.77
N GLY A 82 9.24 8.08 32.99
CA GLY A 82 10.08 7.13 33.72
C GLY A 82 10.22 5.74 33.05
N LEU A 83 9.76 5.58 31.81
CA LEU A 83 9.77 4.31 31.10
C LEU A 83 11.08 4.16 30.31
N LEU A 84 12.13 3.76 31.02
CA LEU A 84 13.42 3.32 30.45
C LEU A 84 13.24 1.91 29.84
N THR A 85 12.61 1.80 28.67
CA THR A 85 12.68 0.58 27.85
C THR A 85 13.86 0.69 26.88
N LYS A 86 14.76 -0.29 26.95
CA LYS A 86 16.05 -0.38 26.23
C LYS A 86 15.93 -0.62 24.71
N GLU A 87 14.83 -0.25 24.05
CA GLU A 87 14.55 -0.68 22.67
C GLU A 87 14.67 0.39 21.58
N SER A 88 15.05 1.63 21.90
CA SER A 88 15.23 2.68 20.88
C SER A 88 16.66 2.75 20.32
N ASN A 89 17.18 1.64 19.78
CA ASN A 89 18.52 1.56 19.17
C ASN A 89 18.64 2.32 17.82
N THR A 90 17.53 2.77 17.21
CA THR A 90 17.50 3.50 15.94
C THR A 90 17.59 5.02 16.10
N THR A 91 16.97 5.60 17.12
CA THR A 91 16.99 7.05 17.37
C THR A 91 18.27 7.50 18.07
N GLU A 92 18.83 6.66 18.96
CA GLU A 92 20.17 6.88 19.53
C GLU A 92 21.26 6.86 18.46
N LYS A 93 21.12 6.08 17.37
CA LYS A 93 22.06 6.15 16.23
C LYS A 93 21.98 7.50 15.50
N VAL A 94 20.80 8.11 15.36
CA VAL A 94 20.65 9.43 14.72
C VAL A 94 21.18 10.57 15.61
N ILE A 95 20.98 10.47 16.93
CA ILE A 95 21.52 11.42 17.89
C ILE A 95 23.04 11.21 18.08
N ASN A 96 23.54 9.97 18.06
CA ASN A 96 24.98 9.67 18.14
C ASN A 96 25.73 10.00 16.85
N THR A 97 25.11 9.90 15.67
CA THR A 97 25.72 10.43 14.43
C THR A 97 25.77 11.96 14.42
N LEU A 98 24.90 12.64 15.17
CA LEU A 98 25.03 14.08 15.43
C LEU A 98 26.03 14.41 16.55
N LYS A 99 26.17 13.59 17.60
CA LYS A 99 27.22 13.74 18.64
C LYS A 99 28.62 13.35 18.15
N MET A 100 28.77 12.48 17.16
CA MET A 100 30.06 12.22 16.50
C MET A 100 30.55 13.42 15.67
N LYS A 101 29.69 14.40 15.37
CA LYS A 101 30.11 15.73 14.87
C LYS A 101 30.61 16.67 15.96
N SER A 102 30.62 16.25 17.23
CA SER A 102 31.29 16.94 18.34
C SER A 102 32.78 16.54 18.47
N GLN A 103 33.34 15.78 17.53
CA GLN A 103 34.78 15.78 17.31
C GLN A 103 35.18 17.21 16.91
N SER A 104 35.93 17.86 17.80
CA SER A 104 36.60 19.15 17.65
C SER A 104 36.45 19.75 16.25
N THR A 105 35.56 20.73 16.09
CA THR A 105 35.36 21.44 14.82
C THR A 105 36.70 22.00 14.36
N LEU A 106 37.36 21.29 13.44
CA LEU A 106 38.44 21.83 12.65
C LEU A 106 37.80 22.92 11.80
N LYS A 107 38.11 24.18 12.13
CA LYS A 107 37.64 25.31 11.34
C LYS A 107 38.66 25.54 10.24
N LEU A 108 38.18 25.66 9.01
CA LEU A 108 39.02 26.11 7.91
C LEU A 108 39.15 27.64 8.03
N VAL A 109 40.33 28.12 8.38
CA VAL A 109 40.65 29.55 8.40
C VAL A 109 41.74 29.75 7.34
N ASN A 110 41.44 30.53 6.30
CA ASN A 110 42.35 30.80 5.17
C ASN A 110 42.90 29.54 4.48
N GLY A 111 42.04 28.53 4.24
CA GLY A 111 42.44 27.29 3.57
C GLY A 111 43.23 26.31 4.45
N ARG A 112 43.46 26.62 5.73
CA ARG A 112 44.16 25.75 6.68
C ARG A 112 43.22 25.28 7.78
N LEU A 113 43.26 23.98 8.10
CA LEU A 113 42.46 23.38 9.18
C LEU A 113 43.09 23.75 10.54
N VAL A 114 42.34 24.42 11.42
CA VAL A 114 42.76 24.82 12.77
C VAL A 114 41.78 24.26 13.81
N PHE A 115 42.29 23.74 14.94
CA PHE A 115 41.46 23.22 16.04
C PHE A 115 40.80 24.37 16.80
N ALA A 116 39.47 24.35 16.93
CA ALA A 116 38.71 25.49 17.47
C ALA A 116 38.77 25.70 18.99
N LYS A 117 39.63 25.00 19.74
CA LYS A 117 39.78 25.24 21.18
C LYS A 117 41.14 24.74 21.67
N GLU A 118 42.12 25.63 21.67
CA GLU A 118 43.34 25.43 22.45
C GLU A 118 42.94 25.53 23.93
N CYS A 119 42.97 24.41 24.67
CA CYS A 119 43.00 24.46 26.13
C CYS A 119 44.15 25.39 26.53
N GLY A 120 43.87 26.38 27.40
CA GLY A 120 44.76 27.50 27.76
C GLY A 120 46.06 27.15 28.48
N ILE A 121 46.70 26.03 28.14
CA ILE A 121 48.11 25.83 28.36
C ILE A 121 48.79 26.73 27.32
N SER A 122 49.21 27.92 27.74
CA SER A 122 50.06 28.79 26.93
C SER A 122 51.34 28.04 26.58
N GLN A 123 51.30 27.29 25.48
CA GLN A 123 52.47 26.74 24.84
C GLN A 123 53.26 27.94 24.35
N LYS A 124 54.22 28.41 25.16
CA LYS A 124 55.33 29.20 24.66
C LYS A 124 55.86 28.40 23.47
N LYS A 125 55.83 28.97 22.27
CA LYS A 125 56.37 28.37 21.05
C LYS A 125 57.87 28.14 21.29
N THR A 126 58.21 27.00 21.89
CA THR A 126 59.57 26.50 21.95
C THR A 126 59.99 26.23 20.51
N SER A 127 61.17 26.74 20.14
CA SER A 127 61.64 26.76 18.75
C SER A 127 61.74 25.35 18.17
N ASN A 128 61.92 24.35 19.05
CA ASN A 128 62.02 22.95 18.66
C ASN A 128 61.05 22.04 19.43
N PRO A 129 60.46 21.01 18.77
CA PRO A 129 59.54 20.06 19.40
C PRO A 129 60.12 19.24 20.55
N TRP A 130 61.44 19.02 20.58
CA TRP A 130 62.09 18.21 21.61
C TRP A 130 62.35 18.99 22.91
N GLU A 131 62.25 20.33 22.88
CA GLU A 131 62.47 21.19 24.05
C GLU A 131 61.44 20.93 25.16
N CYS A 132 60.27 20.38 24.83
CA CYS A 132 59.27 19.99 25.83
C CYS A 132 59.67 18.77 26.68
N PHE A 133 60.70 18.02 26.25
CA PHE A 133 61.24 16.87 26.99
C PHE A 133 62.47 17.23 27.84
N LEU A 134 62.97 18.47 27.75
CA LEU A 134 64.08 18.91 28.59
C LEU A 134 63.62 19.03 30.05
N ILE A 135 64.46 18.57 30.96
CA ILE A 135 64.18 18.69 32.39
C ILE A 135 64.53 20.12 32.83
N PRO A 136 63.56 20.90 33.33
CA PRO A 136 63.84 22.25 33.81
C PRO A 136 64.73 22.19 35.07
N ASN A 137 65.68 23.13 35.18
CA ASN A 137 66.59 23.24 36.33
C ASN A 137 67.43 21.99 36.62
N ALA A 138 68.00 21.39 35.57
CA ALA A 138 68.94 20.27 35.68
C ALA A 138 70.23 20.68 36.41
N HIS A 139 70.41 20.26 37.66
CA HIS A 139 71.54 20.63 38.51
C HIS A 139 72.56 19.49 38.72
N SER A 140 72.17 18.24 38.42
CA SER A 140 73.09 17.10 38.51
C SER A 140 73.75 16.81 37.15
N LYS A 141 74.99 16.33 37.16
CA LYS A 141 75.72 15.90 35.94
C LYS A 141 74.91 14.90 35.11
N ARG A 142 74.14 14.03 35.77
CA ARG A 142 73.25 13.05 35.12
C ARG A 142 72.09 13.71 34.37
N LEU A 143 71.47 14.73 34.95
CA LEU A 143 70.36 15.46 34.32
C LEU A 143 70.85 16.34 33.16
N LEU A 144 72.04 16.94 33.30
CA LEU A 144 72.70 17.65 32.20
C LEU A 144 73.00 16.71 31.04
N PHE A 145 73.60 15.55 31.31
CA PHE A 145 73.83 14.51 30.30
C PHE A 145 72.52 14.07 29.61
N PHE A 146 71.42 13.92 30.38
CA PHE A 146 70.13 13.58 29.81
C PHE A 146 69.61 14.66 28.84
N ASN A 147 69.71 15.93 29.21
CA ASN A 147 69.32 17.05 28.34
C ASN A 147 70.20 17.11 27.07
N ASP A 148 71.50 16.83 27.19
CA ASP A 148 72.43 16.81 26.04
C ASP A 148 72.07 15.71 25.02
N ILE A 149 71.81 14.48 25.48
CA ILE A 149 71.48 13.35 24.58
C ILE A 149 70.03 13.38 24.07
N THR A 150 69.12 14.13 24.72
CA THR A 150 67.69 14.15 24.37
C THR A 150 67.47 14.59 22.92
N LYS A 151 68.26 15.56 22.43
CA LYS A 151 68.19 16.02 21.05
C LYS A 151 68.54 14.91 20.05
N ASP A 152 69.60 14.15 20.33
CA ASP A 152 70.08 13.09 19.43
C ASP A 152 69.18 11.86 19.46
N ILE A 153 68.66 11.51 20.64
CA ILE A 153 67.65 10.45 20.80
C ILE A 153 66.36 10.85 20.05
N TYR A 154 65.91 12.09 20.21
CA TYR A 154 64.74 12.58 19.49
C TYR A 154 64.97 12.51 17.97
N ASN A 155 66.07 13.06 17.47
CA ASN A 155 66.34 13.04 16.02
C ASN A 155 66.48 11.62 15.47
N SER A 156 67.14 10.70 16.19
CA SER A 156 67.35 9.33 15.70
C SER A 156 66.09 8.46 15.76
N ALA A 157 65.29 8.57 16.83
CA ALA A 157 64.09 7.75 17.03
C ALA A 157 62.85 8.37 16.39
N PHE A 158 62.65 9.68 16.55
CA PHE A 158 61.47 10.38 16.05
C PHE A 158 61.45 10.42 14.53
N ILE A 159 62.56 10.66 13.84
CA ILE A 159 62.58 10.68 12.36
C ILE A 159 62.18 9.31 11.79
N LYS A 160 62.66 8.21 12.39
CA LYS A 160 62.31 6.85 11.98
C LYS A 160 60.85 6.52 12.28
N LEU A 161 60.34 6.95 13.42
CA LEU A 161 58.94 6.72 13.79
C LEU A 161 58.00 7.58 12.95
N GLN A 162 58.38 8.83 12.67
CA GLN A 162 57.63 9.77 11.86
C GLN A 162 57.55 9.30 10.40
N SER A 163 58.63 8.76 9.83
CA SER A 163 58.60 8.21 8.47
C SER A 163 57.69 6.99 8.38
N ARG A 164 57.77 6.06 9.34
CA ARG A 164 56.86 4.90 9.41
C ARG A 164 55.41 5.31 9.61
N PHE A 165 55.15 6.25 10.51
CA PHE A 165 53.80 6.74 10.75
C PHE A 165 53.22 7.48 9.54
N LYS A 166 54.04 8.28 8.84
CA LYS A 166 53.66 8.92 7.58
C LYS A 166 53.30 7.89 6.52
N GLN A 167 54.15 6.87 6.32
CA GLN A 167 53.87 5.77 5.40
C GLN A 167 52.56 5.05 5.74
N TYR A 168 52.31 4.78 7.03
CA TYR A 168 51.05 4.20 7.49
C TYR A 168 49.85 5.09 7.16
N LEU A 169 49.94 6.41 7.40
CA LEU A 169 48.86 7.35 7.07
C LEU A 169 48.60 7.44 5.56
N ASP A 170 49.66 7.40 4.75
CA ASP A 170 49.55 7.40 3.29
C ASP A 170 48.89 6.10 2.81
N GLN A 171 49.28 4.94 3.35
CA GLN A 171 48.61 3.65 3.09
C GLN A 171 47.13 3.68 3.48
N GLN A 172 46.80 4.18 4.67
CA GLN A 172 45.40 4.33 5.11
C GLN A 172 44.60 5.25 4.18
N ARG A 173 45.23 6.31 3.66
CA ARG A 173 44.58 7.21 2.69
C ARG A 173 44.33 6.48 1.37
N ILE A 174 45.30 5.73 0.86
CA ILE A 174 45.16 4.94 -0.36
C ILE A 174 44.04 3.91 -0.22
N SER A 175 44.04 3.10 0.85
CA SER A 175 43.02 2.08 1.08
C SER A 175 41.60 2.68 1.15
N ARG A 176 41.42 3.81 1.85
CA ARG A 176 40.12 4.51 1.90
C ARG A 176 39.69 5.06 0.54
N TRP A 177 40.65 5.46 -0.30
CA TRP A 177 40.37 5.91 -1.66
C TRP A 177 39.98 4.74 -2.55
N GLU A 178 40.66 3.61 -2.46
CA GLU A 178 40.35 2.39 -3.21
C GLU A 178 38.98 1.82 -2.84
N GLU A 179 38.63 1.79 -1.55
CA GLU A 179 37.31 1.38 -1.07
C GLU A 179 36.19 2.27 -1.64
N LYS A 180 36.41 3.59 -1.65
CA LYS A 180 35.47 4.55 -2.26
C LYS A 180 35.35 4.34 -3.77
N LEU A 181 36.47 4.12 -4.46
CA LEU A 181 36.46 3.84 -5.90
C LEU A 181 35.74 2.53 -6.21
N GLY A 182 35.92 1.50 -5.38
CA GLY A 182 35.18 0.24 -5.46
C GLY A 182 33.68 0.44 -5.32
N ALA A 183 33.25 1.21 -4.31
CA ALA A 183 31.84 1.54 -4.10
C ALA A 183 31.25 2.35 -5.26
N ILE A 184 32.01 3.29 -5.84
CA ILE A 184 31.59 4.06 -7.01
C ILE A 184 31.44 3.15 -8.24
N LYS A 185 32.41 2.27 -8.48
CA LYS A 185 32.34 1.29 -9.58
C LYS A 185 31.13 0.37 -9.44
N HIS A 186 30.85 -0.14 -8.24
CA HIS A 186 29.67 -0.95 -7.96
C HIS A 186 28.37 -0.20 -8.29
N ARG A 187 28.22 1.04 -7.81
CA ARG A 187 27.04 1.88 -8.10
C ARG A 187 26.88 2.18 -9.59
N LEU A 188 27.97 2.37 -10.32
CA LEU A 188 27.93 2.56 -11.77
C LEU A 188 27.50 1.28 -12.49
N GLN A 189 27.95 0.11 -12.01
CA GLN A 189 27.55 -1.17 -12.57
C GLN A 189 26.07 -1.48 -12.29
N GLU A 190 25.58 -1.18 -11.09
CA GLU A 190 24.15 -1.25 -10.74
C GLU A 190 23.31 -0.33 -11.63
N ARG A 191 23.71 0.94 -11.76
CA ARG A 191 23.03 1.91 -12.64
C ARG A 191 23.06 1.55 -14.12
N ASN A 192 24.01 0.76 -14.59
CA ASN A 192 24.02 0.30 -15.98
C ASN A 192 23.10 -0.91 -16.20
N ASN A 193 22.73 -1.62 -15.13
CA ASN A 193 21.84 -2.77 -15.18
C ASN A 193 20.36 -2.39 -14.97
N GLU A 194 20.08 -1.37 -14.15
CA GLU A 194 18.70 -0.87 -13.90
C GLU A 194 17.95 -0.44 -15.17
N PRO A 195 18.53 0.34 -16.12
CA PRO A 195 17.83 0.78 -17.34
C PRO A 195 17.47 -0.40 -18.26
N LYS A 196 18.27 -1.47 -18.25
CA LYS A 196 18.02 -2.66 -19.07
C LYS A 196 16.87 -3.51 -18.52
N GLN A 197 16.73 -3.57 -17.19
CA GLN A 197 15.58 -4.24 -16.57
C GLN A 197 14.29 -3.45 -16.80
N TRP A 198 14.34 -2.12 -16.64
CA TRP A 198 13.17 -1.26 -16.86
C TRP A 198 12.66 -1.33 -18.30
N ALA A 199 13.55 -1.27 -19.30
CA ALA A 199 13.16 -1.42 -20.69
C ALA A 199 12.56 -2.80 -20.99
N GLY A 200 13.07 -3.87 -20.37
CA GLY A 200 12.51 -5.21 -20.51
C GLY A 200 11.10 -5.32 -19.93
N ASP A 201 10.88 -4.76 -18.75
CA ASP A 201 9.58 -4.78 -18.06
C ASP A 201 8.55 -3.92 -18.80
N GLU A 202 8.93 -2.75 -19.31
CA GLU A 202 8.05 -1.89 -20.13
C GLU A 202 7.67 -2.58 -21.45
N ILE A 203 8.64 -3.18 -22.16
CA ILE A 203 8.37 -3.92 -23.39
C ILE A 203 7.44 -5.11 -23.10
N SER A 204 7.67 -5.83 -22.00
CA SER A 204 6.80 -6.94 -21.59
C SER A 204 5.37 -6.46 -21.31
N TYR A 205 5.23 -5.36 -20.57
CA TYR A 205 3.93 -4.74 -20.27
C TYR A 205 3.20 -4.30 -21.54
N ILE A 206 3.89 -3.60 -22.44
CA ILE A 206 3.34 -3.16 -23.74
C ILE A 206 2.88 -4.38 -24.56
N THR A 207 3.70 -5.44 -24.61
CA THR A 207 3.38 -6.67 -25.34
C THR A 207 2.13 -7.35 -24.78
N GLN A 208 2.04 -7.48 -23.45
CA GLN A 208 0.87 -8.04 -22.78
C GLN A 208 -0.40 -7.22 -23.04
N HIS A 209 -0.28 -5.89 -23.07
CA HIS A 209 -1.40 -5.01 -23.35
C HIS A 209 -1.87 -5.12 -24.81
N LEU A 210 -0.94 -5.20 -25.77
CA LEU A 210 -1.24 -5.43 -27.18
C LEU A 210 -1.94 -6.78 -27.40
N GLU A 211 -1.49 -7.85 -26.74
CA GLU A 211 -2.18 -9.15 -26.80
C GLU A 211 -3.62 -9.08 -26.28
N LYS A 212 -3.85 -8.32 -25.19
CA LYS A 212 -5.19 -8.12 -24.64
C LYS A 212 -6.08 -7.37 -25.61
N LEU A 213 -5.57 -6.30 -26.24
CA LEU A 213 -6.30 -5.55 -27.26
C LEU A 213 -6.62 -6.43 -28.47
N ASN A 214 -5.66 -7.23 -28.94
CA ASN A 214 -5.88 -8.16 -30.05
C ASN A 214 -6.97 -9.20 -29.74
N LYS A 215 -6.96 -9.79 -28.53
CA LYS A 215 -8.02 -10.70 -28.07
C LYS A 215 -9.39 -10.03 -28.07
N ASN A 216 -9.48 -8.79 -27.59
CA ASN A 216 -10.72 -8.03 -27.59
C ASN A 216 -11.21 -7.74 -29.02
N LEU A 217 -10.30 -7.38 -29.93
CA LEU A 217 -10.61 -7.13 -31.33
C LEU A 217 -11.14 -8.39 -32.03
N ILE A 218 -10.50 -9.55 -31.80
CA ILE A 218 -10.96 -10.85 -32.33
C ILE A 218 -12.36 -11.18 -31.79
N CYS A 219 -12.63 -10.94 -30.50
CA CYS A 219 -13.96 -11.16 -29.92
C CYS A 219 -15.02 -10.22 -30.53
N LEU A 220 -14.69 -8.94 -30.73
CA LEU A 220 -15.58 -7.96 -31.34
C LEU A 220 -15.88 -8.32 -32.80
N HIS A 221 -14.86 -8.66 -33.58
CA HIS A 221 -15.02 -9.15 -34.95
C HIS A 221 -15.94 -10.37 -34.99
N SER A 222 -15.71 -11.36 -34.13
CA SER A 222 -16.57 -12.56 -34.04
C SER A 222 -18.03 -12.20 -33.70
N SER A 223 -18.25 -11.20 -32.83
CA SER A 223 -19.59 -10.72 -32.50
C SER A 223 -20.26 -10.06 -33.72
N ILE A 224 -19.54 -9.20 -34.44
CA ILE A 224 -20.03 -8.55 -35.66
C ILE A 224 -20.38 -9.59 -36.73
N THR A 225 -19.48 -10.55 -37.00
CA THR A 225 -19.74 -11.62 -37.96
C THR A 225 -20.99 -12.43 -37.59
N ASN A 226 -21.18 -12.74 -36.31
CA ASN A 226 -22.38 -13.44 -35.85
C ASN A 226 -23.65 -12.59 -36.05
N THR A 227 -23.61 -11.29 -35.75
CA THR A 227 -24.75 -10.40 -35.98
C THR A 227 -25.07 -10.26 -37.46
N TRP A 228 -24.05 -10.14 -38.31
CA TRP A 228 -24.22 -10.06 -39.76
C TRP A 228 -24.81 -11.35 -40.34
N GLN A 229 -24.34 -12.52 -39.90
CA GLN A 229 -24.93 -13.81 -40.28
C GLN A 229 -26.40 -13.93 -39.84
N LEU A 230 -26.74 -13.43 -38.65
CA LEU A 230 -28.13 -13.41 -38.18
C LEU A 230 -29.01 -12.47 -39.01
N LEU A 231 -28.50 -11.29 -39.37
CA LEU A 231 -29.20 -10.34 -40.24
C LEU A 231 -29.37 -10.90 -41.65
N SER A 232 -28.32 -11.44 -42.25
CA SER A 232 -28.38 -12.11 -43.55
C SER A 232 -29.40 -13.25 -43.55
N ALA A 233 -29.41 -14.07 -42.49
CA ALA A 233 -30.42 -15.11 -42.30
C ALA A 233 -31.83 -14.57 -42.02
N CYS A 234 -31.99 -13.30 -41.63
CA CYS A 234 -33.28 -12.64 -41.48
C CYS A 234 -33.79 -12.03 -42.78
N PHE A 235 -32.94 -11.41 -43.58
CA PHE A 235 -33.31 -10.80 -44.86
C PHE A 235 -33.54 -11.84 -45.96
N ASN A 236 -32.86 -12.98 -45.92
CA ASN A 236 -33.12 -14.09 -46.85
C ASN A 236 -34.38 -14.92 -46.50
N LYS A 237 -35.27 -14.45 -45.61
CA LYS A 237 -36.44 -15.22 -45.11
C LYS A 237 -37.67 -15.21 -46.00
N ASP A 238 -37.66 -14.46 -47.10
CA ASP A 238 -38.83 -14.36 -47.98
C ASP A 238 -39.10 -15.65 -48.77
N THR A 239 -38.27 -16.68 -48.61
CA THR A 239 -38.46 -18.01 -49.23
C THR A 239 -38.71 -19.15 -48.23
N VAL A 240 -38.72 -18.87 -46.91
CA VAL A 240 -38.76 -19.92 -45.89
C VAL A 240 -40.20 -20.18 -45.42
N SER A 241 -40.77 -21.29 -45.93
CA SER A 241 -42.07 -21.87 -45.53
C SER A 241 -42.30 -21.80 -44.01
N GLY A 242 -43.55 -21.53 -43.61
CA GLY A 242 -43.97 -21.41 -42.21
C GLY A 242 -43.62 -22.62 -41.33
N GLU A 243 -43.44 -23.80 -41.91
CA GLU A 243 -43.01 -25.00 -41.20
C GLU A 243 -41.56 -24.93 -40.73
N GLU A 244 -40.66 -24.40 -41.56
CA GLU A 244 -39.25 -24.26 -41.19
C GLU A 244 -39.06 -23.19 -40.11
N ARG A 245 -39.92 -22.16 -40.07
CA ARG A 245 -39.98 -21.20 -38.93
C ARG A 245 -40.32 -21.90 -37.61
N LYS A 246 -41.28 -22.83 -37.61
CA LYS A 246 -41.62 -23.67 -36.43
C LYS A 246 -40.47 -24.61 -36.05
N ARG A 247 -39.73 -25.15 -37.03
CA ARG A 247 -38.55 -25.99 -36.78
C ARG A 247 -37.40 -25.20 -36.15
N ILE A 248 -37.10 -24.01 -36.65
CA ILE A 248 -36.05 -23.12 -36.13
C ILE A 248 -36.37 -22.69 -34.70
N THR A 249 -37.62 -22.31 -34.41
CA THR A 249 -38.03 -21.92 -33.05
C THR A 249 -37.93 -23.09 -32.05
N ARG A 250 -38.30 -24.31 -32.46
CA ARG A 250 -38.06 -25.52 -31.66
C ARG A 250 -36.57 -25.76 -31.38
N ARG A 251 -35.71 -25.65 -32.41
CA ARG A 251 -34.25 -25.76 -32.26
C ARG A 251 -33.68 -24.70 -31.31
N ARG A 252 -34.12 -23.45 -31.39
CA ARG A 252 -33.69 -22.36 -30.48
C ARG A 252 -34.11 -22.62 -29.04
N LYS A 253 -35.36 -23.04 -28.79
CA LYS A 253 -35.84 -23.42 -27.45
C LYS A 253 -35.00 -24.57 -26.88
N GLU A 254 -34.72 -25.58 -27.69
CA GLU A 254 -33.89 -26.72 -27.31
C GLU A 254 -32.44 -26.32 -26.98
N GLN A 255 -31.82 -25.48 -27.81
CA GLN A 255 -30.47 -24.96 -27.55
C GLN A 255 -30.41 -24.12 -26.27
N ARG A 256 -31.43 -23.27 -26.00
CA ARG A 256 -31.53 -22.52 -24.74
C ARG A 256 -31.64 -23.43 -23.53
N ARG A 257 -32.45 -24.51 -23.62
CA ARG A 257 -32.53 -25.54 -22.56
C ARG A 257 -31.17 -26.20 -22.32
N LYS A 258 -30.47 -26.61 -23.38
CA LYS A 258 -29.12 -27.19 -23.28
C LYS A 258 -28.10 -26.22 -22.70
N ALA A 259 -28.14 -24.94 -23.09
CA ALA A 259 -27.25 -23.91 -22.56
C ALA A 259 -27.50 -23.67 -21.06
N CYS A 260 -28.77 -23.56 -20.65
CA CYS A 260 -29.14 -23.46 -19.24
C CYS A 260 -28.67 -24.68 -18.45
N GLN A 261 -28.84 -25.89 -19.00
CA GLN A 261 -28.34 -27.13 -18.37
C GLN A 261 -26.81 -27.16 -18.26
N ARG A 262 -26.08 -26.65 -19.26
CA ARG A 262 -24.61 -26.53 -19.19
C ARG A 262 -24.20 -25.55 -18.10
N GLN A 263 -24.90 -24.42 -17.97
CA GLN A 263 -24.61 -23.41 -16.96
C GLN A 263 -24.89 -23.93 -15.53
N THR A 264 -25.99 -24.66 -15.33
CA THR A 264 -26.27 -25.30 -14.04
C THR A 264 -25.24 -26.38 -13.72
N ASN A 265 -24.84 -27.20 -14.71
CA ASN A 265 -23.78 -28.19 -14.53
C ASN A 265 -22.41 -27.57 -14.22
N MET A 266 -22.06 -26.45 -14.87
CA MET A 266 -20.84 -25.69 -14.58
C MET A 266 -20.86 -25.15 -13.14
N GLY A 267 -21.98 -24.57 -12.71
CA GLY A 267 -22.15 -24.10 -11.33
C GLY A 267 -22.02 -25.23 -10.31
N LYS A 268 -22.61 -26.41 -10.58
CA LYS A 268 -22.44 -27.61 -9.75
C LYS A 268 -20.98 -28.06 -9.65
N LYS A 269 -20.23 -28.07 -10.77
CA LYS A 269 -18.80 -28.42 -10.80
C LYS A 269 -17.95 -27.42 -10.02
N GLN A 270 -18.23 -26.13 -10.12
CA GLN A 270 -17.53 -25.08 -9.37
C GLN A 270 -17.79 -25.20 -7.87
N ALA A 271 -19.06 -25.39 -7.47
CA ALA A 271 -19.42 -25.62 -6.06
C ALA A 271 -18.72 -26.86 -5.50
N TYR A 272 -18.68 -27.97 -6.24
CA TYR A 272 -17.95 -29.17 -5.83
C TYR A 272 -16.45 -28.90 -5.63
N ARG A 273 -15.80 -28.20 -6.57
CA ARG A 273 -14.37 -27.83 -6.43
C ARG A 273 -14.11 -26.98 -5.19
N LEU A 274 -15.00 -26.04 -4.87
CA LEU A 274 -14.86 -25.19 -3.69
C LEU A 274 -15.04 -26.00 -2.40
N ILE A 275 -16.08 -26.84 -2.33
CA ILE A 275 -16.33 -27.72 -1.17
C ILE A 275 -15.16 -28.69 -0.96
N LEU A 276 -14.64 -29.27 -2.06
CA LEU A 276 -13.48 -30.17 -2.02
C LEU A 276 -12.24 -29.48 -1.42
N LYS A 277 -12.01 -28.20 -1.75
CA LYS A 277 -10.92 -27.40 -1.17
C LYS A 277 -11.12 -27.08 0.32
N ILE A 278 -12.36 -26.82 0.75
CA ILE A 278 -12.66 -26.35 2.12
C ILE A 278 -12.84 -27.50 3.13
N HIS A 279 -13.58 -28.54 2.73
CA HIS A 279 -14.04 -29.61 3.64
C HIS A 279 -13.47 -30.99 3.30
N GLY A 280 -12.65 -31.09 2.26
CA GLY A 280 -12.08 -32.36 1.82
C GLY A 280 -13.05 -33.22 0.98
N LYS A 281 -12.55 -34.39 0.57
CA LYS A 281 -13.19 -35.25 -0.43
C LYS A 281 -14.50 -35.88 0.02
N GLU A 282 -14.57 -36.32 1.28
CA GLU A 282 -15.74 -37.03 1.84
C GLU A 282 -17.00 -36.15 1.81
N PHE A 283 -16.87 -34.86 2.15
CA PHE A 283 -17.97 -33.90 2.11
C PHE A 283 -18.36 -33.52 0.68
N ALA A 284 -17.38 -33.38 -0.22
CA ALA A 284 -17.64 -33.06 -1.62
C ALA A 284 -18.41 -34.20 -2.32
N ASP A 285 -18.04 -35.45 -2.07
CA ASP A 285 -18.69 -36.62 -2.66
C ASP A 285 -20.11 -36.80 -2.12
N ALA A 286 -20.34 -36.56 -0.82
CA ALA A 286 -21.68 -36.53 -0.23
C ALA A 286 -22.59 -35.44 -0.84
N PHE A 287 -22.02 -34.28 -1.20
CA PHE A 287 -22.73 -33.21 -1.90
C PHE A 287 -23.15 -33.62 -3.32
N LEU A 288 -22.29 -34.35 -4.03
CA LEU A 288 -22.57 -34.81 -5.39
C LEU A 288 -23.66 -35.90 -5.40
N ILE A 289 -23.65 -36.78 -4.41
CA ILE A 289 -24.65 -37.86 -4.24
C ILE A 289 -26.03 -37.26 -3.92
N LYS A 290 -26.12 -36.31 -2.99
CA LYS A 290 -27.40 -35.67 -2.61
C LYS A 290 -27.96 -34.70 -3.68
N GLY A 291 -27.11 -34.17 -4.56
CA GLY A 291 -27.52 -33.24 -5.62
C GLY A 291 -28.18 -33.89 -6.84
N ASN A 292 -28.23 -35.22 -6.91
CA ASN A 292 -28.77 -35.97 -8.05
C ASN A 292 -30.02 -36.82 -7.71
N THR A 293 -30.34 -37.00 -6.42
CA THR A 293 -31.48 -37.80 -5.96
C THR A 293 -32.42 -36.97 -5.09
N GLN A 294 -33.37 -36.23 -5.70
CA GLN A 294 -34.71 -36.01 -5.14
C GLN A 294 -35.62 -35.15 -6.05
N LYS A 295 -36.41 -35.84 -6.91
CA LYS A 295 -37.87 -35.79 -6.79
C LYS A 295 -38.26 -37.00 -5.92
N VAL A 296 -38.11 -36.90 -4.61
CA VAL A 296 -38.76 -37.84 -3.68
C VAL A 296 -39.53 -37.01 -2.68
N SER A 297 -40.79 -37.42 -2.56
CA SER A 297 -41.80 -37.01 -1.60
C SER A 297 -41.23 -36.67 -0.23
N THR A 298 -41.80 -35.62 0.34
CA THR A 298 -41.65 -35.12 1.70
C THR A 298 -41.61 -36.23 2.74
N GLN A 299 -40.49 -36.37 3.45
CA GLN A 299 -40.49 -36.57 4.91
C GLN A 299 -39.09 -36.33 5.52
N LYS A 300 -39.06 -35.32 6.39
CA LYS A 300 -38.11 -35.02 7.48
C LYS A 300 -36.63 -35.41 7.28
N LEU A 301 -35.86 -34.49 6.71
CA LEU A 301 -34.54 -34.09 7.20
C LEU A 301 -34.18 -32.73 6.56
N GLY A 302 -33.69 -31.79 7.36
CA GLY A 302 -33.55 -30.37 7.01
C GLY A 302 -32.88 -30.10 5.66
N SER A 303 -33.65 -29.55 4.73
CA SER A 303 -33.30 -29.40 3.32
C SER A 303 -32.68 -28.04 2.98
N ILE A 304 -31.34 -27.97 2.89
CA ILE A 304 -30.62 -26.83 2.32
C ILE A 304 -30.55 -26.99 0.79
N GLN A 305 -31.52 -26.48 0.05
CA GLN A 305 -31.35 -26.23 -1.39
C GLN A 305 -30.57 -24.94 -1.60
N LEU A 306 -29.46 -24.99 -2.35
CA LEU A 306 -28.60 -23.87 -2.78
C LEU A 306 -29.18 -23.12 -4.01
N LEU A 307 -28.98 -21.79 -4.10
CA LEU A 307 -29.53 -20.92 -5.15
C LEU A 307 -28.38 -20.53 -6.10
N PRO A 308 -28.61 -20.37 -7.42
CA PRO A 308 -27.55 -20.33 -8.44
C PRO A 308 -26.71 -19.04 -8.54
N ARG A 309 -26.98 -18.03 -7.70
CA ARG A 309 -26.36 -16.70 -7.79
C ARG A 309 -25.54 -16.33 -6.54
N PHE A 310 -24.80 -17.28 -5.99
CA PHE A 310 -23.72 -16.93 -5.08
C PHE A 310 -22.45 -16.69 -5.88
N HIS A 311 -21.79 -15.55 -5.65
CA HIS A 311 -20.46 -15.26 -6.16
C HIS A 311 -19.45 -16.15 -5.42
N ILE A 312 -19.46 -17.45 -5.74
CA ILE A 312 -18.37 -18.40 -5.45
C ILE A 312 -17.03 -17.75 -5.85
N LYS A 313 -17.04 -16.99 -6.95
CA LYS A 313 -15.92 -16.17 -7.42
C LYS A 313 -15.42 -15.12 -6.42
N ALA A 314 -16.28 -14.53 -5.60
CA ALA A 314 -15.85 -13.54 -4.61
C ALA A 314 -15.11 -14.20 -3.45
N ILE A 315 -15.56 -15.37 -3.01
CA ILE A 315 -14.86 -16.17 -1.99
C ILE A 315 -13.55 -16.73 -2.55
N GLU A 316 -13.55 -17.26 -3.78
CA GLU A 316 -12.31 -17.66 -4.47
C GLU A 316 -11.33 -16.49 -4.64
N TYR A 317 -11.83 -15.28 -4.93
CA TYR A 317 -11.02 -14.08 -5.05
C TYR A 317 -10.40 -13.67 -3.70
N LEU A 318 -11.18 -13.67 -2.61
CA LEU A 318 -10.67 -13.35 -1.27
C LEU A 318 -9.61 -14.35 -0.79
N ILE A 319 -9.81 -15.65 -1.07
CA ILE A 319 -8.81 -16.69 -0.80
C ILE A 319 -7.55 -16.48 -1.66
N ALA A 320 -7.71 -16.16 -2.94
CA ALA A 320 -6.58 -15.93 -3.85
C ALA A 320 -5.76 -14.67 -3.52
N GLN A 321 -6.39 -13.64 -2.94
CA GLN A 321 -5.73 -12.41 -2.50
C GLN A 321 -4.96 -12.58 -1.17
N GLY A 322 -5.02 -13.75 -0.52
CA GLY A 322 -4.38 -13.96 0.79
C GLY A 322 -4.92 -13.04 1.88
N THR A 323 -6.14 -12.52 1.72
CA THR A 323 -6.77 -11.63 2.71
C THR A 323 -7.44 -12.38 3.85
N VAL A 324 -7.59 -13.70 3.69
CA VAL A 324 -8.07 -14.61 4.72
C VAL A 324 -6.95 -15.61 4.96
N ASP A 325 -6.08 -15.30 5.93
CA ASP A 325 -4.91 -16.11 6.27
C ASP A 325 -5.28 -17.45 6.92
N ASP A 326 -6.50 -17.56 7.47
CA ASP A 326 -6.96 -18.73 8.19
C ASP A 326 -8.15 -19.43 7.51
N MET A 327 -7.96 -20.70 7.17
CA MET A 327 -9.04 -21.56 6.63
C MET A 327 -10.23 -21.67 7.58
N GLU A 328 -10.04 -21.42 8.88
CA GLU A 328 -11.11 -21.35 9.87
C GLU A 328 -12.00 -20.11 9.69
N GLU A 329 -11.43 -18.98 9.31
CA GLU A 329 -12.20 -17.75 9.08
C GLU A 329 -13.01 -17.84 7.79
N ALA A 330 -12.46 -18.46 6.74
CA ALA A 330 -13.21 -18.81 5.53
C ALA A 330 -14.39 -19.75 5.83
N LYS A 331 -14.20 -20.76 6.71
CA LYS A 331 -15.28 -21.64 7.19
C LYS A 331 -16.34 -20.88 7.97
N ARG A 332 -15.94 -20.02 8.92
CA ARG A 332 -16.89 -19.17 9.68
C ARG A 332 -17.72 -18.27 8.77
N LEU A 333 -17.10 -17.62 7.78
CA LEU A 333 -17.82 -16.77 6.82
C LEU A 333 -18.81 -17.59 5.99
N LEU A 334 -18.43 -18.79 5.56
CA LEU A 334 -19.32 -19.70 4.84
C LEU A 334 -20.51 -20.12 5.71
N ASP A 335 -20.29 -20.47 6.98
CA ASP A 335 -21.34 -20.85 7.93
C ASP A 335 -22.29 -19.69 8.23
N ILE A 336 -21.79 -18.47 8.40
CA ILE A 336 -22.60 -17.26 8.57
C ILE A 336 -23.50 -17.04 7.34
N LEU A 337 -22.97 -17.21 6.14
CA LEU A 337 -23.75 -17.07 4.91
C LEU A 337 -24.82 -18.16 4.76
N LEU A 338 -24.50 -19.41 5.13
CA LEU A 338 -25.46 -20.52 5.15
C LEU A 338 -26.56 -20.28 6.20
N ALA A 339 -26.22 -19.74 7.37
CA ALA A 339 -27.19 -19.40 8.42
C ALA A 339 -28.12 -18.25 8.01
N ARG A 340 -27.58 -17.15 7.43
CA ARG A 340 -28.38 -16.05 6.89
C ARG A 340 -29.37 -16.52 5.82
N ARG A 341 -28.95 -17.47 4.96
CA ARG A 341 -29.83 -18.10 3.98
C ARG A 341 -30.96 -18.91 4.62
N ALA A 342 -30.65 -19.71 5.64
CA ALA A 342 -31.66 -20.50 6.35
C ALA A 342 -32.71 -19.58 7.00
N ALA A 343 -32.28 -18.44 7.56
CA ALA A 343 -33.15 -17.41 8.11
C ALA A 343 -34.03 -16.73 7.03
N ALA A 344 -33.45 -16.32 5.90
CA ALA A 344 -34.20 -15.70 4.81
C ALA A 344 -35.30 -16.62 4.24
N LYS A 345 -35.05 -17.93 4.17
CA LYS A 345 -36.09 -18.90 3.78
C LYS A 345 -37.23 -18.98 4.78
N LYS A 346 -36.91 -19.06 6.08
CA LYS A 346 -37.93 -19.05 7.14
C LYS A 346 -38.79 -17.78 7.02
N ALA A 347 -38.18 -16.62 6.77
CA ALA A 347 -38.91 -15.38 6.55
C ALA A 347 -39.84 -15.42 5.32
N THR A 348 -39.38 -15.97 4.17
CA THR A 348 -40.26 -16.09 2.99
C THR A 348 -41.41 -17.07 3.19
N THR A 349 -41.18 -18.19 3.90
CA THR A 349 -42.24 -19.16 4.19
C THR A 349 -43.26 -18.61 5.17
N VAL A 350 -42.82 -17.85 6.18
CA VAL A 350 -43.71 -17.15 7.12
C VAL A 350 -44.55 -16.11 6.37
N LYS A 351 -43.94 -15.30 5.51
CA LYS A 351 -44.67 -14.31 4.71
C LYS A 351 -45.73 -14.92 3.79
N SER A 352 -45.44 -16.06 3.16
CA SER A 352 -46.44 -16.78 2.36
C SER A 352 -47.54 -17.47 3.19
N GLN A 353 -47.32 -17.73 4.48
CA GLN A 353 -48.37 -18.20 5.40
C GLN A 353 -49.21 -17.06 5.97
N GLU A 354 -48.61 -15.90 6.23
CA GLU A 354 -49.31 -14.67 6.66
C GLU A 354 -50.19 -14.08 5.54
N GLU A 355 -49.71 -14.10 4.28
CA GLU A 355 -50.53 -13.68 3.13
C GLU A 355 -51.72 -14.64 2.88
N ARG A 356 -51.58 -15.93 3.19
CA ARG A 356 -52.69 -16.89 3.09
C ARG A 356 -53.72 -16.74 4.21
N THR A 357 -53.29 -16.38 5.41
CA THR A 357 -54.21 -16.17 6.55
C THR A 357 -54.91 -14.82 6.49
N SER A 358 -54.33 -13.83 5.80
CA SER A 358 -54.99 -12.53 5.55
C SER A 358 -56.05 -12.62 4.43
N LEU A 359 -55.84 -13.47 3.43
CA LEU A 359 -56.80 -13.67 2.32
C LEU A 359 -58.03 -14.52 2.71
N GLU A 360 -57.94 -15.35 3.76
CA GLU A 360 -59.10 -16.08 4.30
C GLU A 360 -60.02 -15.20 5.17
N SER A 361 -59.63 -13.97 5.50
CA SER A 361 -60.45 -13.01 6.26
C SER A 361 -61.15 -11.94 5.39
N GLU A 362 -60.92 -11.89 4.08
CA GLU A 362 -61.54 -10.92 3.16
C GLU A 362 -62.51 -11.55 2.14
N SER A 363 -62.80 -12.86 2.23
CA SER A 363 -63.69 -13.55 1.26
C SER A 363 -65.16 -13.65 1.65
N GLU A 364 -65.64 -12.87 2.63
CA GLU A 364 -67.08 -12.68 2.86
C GLU A 364 -67.44 -11.23 2.54
N LEU A 365 -68.17 -11.03 1.44
CA LEU A 365 -68.73 -9.78 0.88
C LEU A 365 -68.00 -9.24 -0.36
N SER A 366 -68.39 -9.74 -1.54
CA SER A 366 -68.73 -8.86 -2.66
C SER A 366 -69.39 -9.67 -3.79
N ASP A 367 -70.72 -9.59 -3.83
CA ASP A 367 -71.56 -9.98 -4.94
C ASP A 367 -71.57 -8.85 -5.99
N GLY A 368 -71.58 -9.22 -7.27
CA GLY A 368 -72.01 -8.38 -8.40
C GLY A 368 -71.03 -7.34 -8.94
N SER A 369 -70.47 -7.58 -10.13
CA SER A 369 -70.85 -6.85 -11.37
C SER A 369 -69.87 -7.17 -12.51
N GLU A 370 -70.42 -7.78 -13.54
CA GLU A 370 -69.84 -8.02 -14.86
C GLU A 370 -69.75 -6.68 -15.61
N VAL A 371 -68.54 -6.27 -16.00
CA VAL A 371 -68.32 -5.11 -16.88
C VAL A 371 -67.38 -5.55 -17.99
N ASP A 372 -67.95 -5.60 -19.20
CA ASP A 372 -67.24 -5.70 -20.47
C ASP A 372 -66.38 -4.46 -20.67
N ASP A 373 -65.06 -4.63 -20.79
CA ASP A 373 -64.18 -3.54 -21.22
C ASP A 373 -63.63 -3.79 -22.62
N GLU A 374 -64.00 -2.81 -23.44
CA GLU A 374 -63.89 -2.64 -24.87
C GLU A 374 -62.43 -2.40 -25.31
N ILE A 375 -62.07 -3.03 -26.42
CA ILE A 375 -60.77 -2.96 -27.08
C ILE A 375 -60.55 -1.54 -27.60
N THR A 376 -59.48 -0.86 -27.16
CA THR A 376 -58.98 0.34 -27.84
C THR A 376 -57.53 0.09 -28.31
N GLU A 377 -57.37 -0.11 -29.61
CA GLU A 377 -56.07 -0.09 -30.29
C GLU A 377 -55.56 1.36 -30.39
N PRO A 378 -54.30 1.65 -30.00
CA PRO A 378 -53.70 2.94 -30.30
C PRO A 378 -53.11 2.92 -31.71
N GLY A 379 -53.53 3.93 -32.48
CA GLY A 379 -53.26 4.12 -33.90
C GLY A 379 -51.79 4.26 -34.27
N ASP A 380 -51.55 3.87 -35.52
CA ASP A 380 -50.37 4.15 -36.32
C ASP A 380 -50.18 5.67 -36.47
N ASP A 381 -49.07 6.20 -35.95
CA ASP A 381 -48.61 7.56 -36.29
C ASP A 381 -47.56 7.47 -37.40
N GLU A 382 -47.90 8.15 -38.50
CA GLU A 382 -47.18 8.24 -39.75
C GLU A 382 -45.89 9.07 -39.63
N SER A 383 -44.90 8.64 -40.42
CA SER A 383 -43.93 9.48 -41.16
C SER A 383 -43.19 10.63 -40.45
N ASP A 384 -41.88 10.44 -40.26
CA ASP A 384 -40.93 11.55 -40.41
C ASP A 384 -39.80 11.13 -41.36
N SER A 385 -39.95 11.52 -42.61
CA SER A 385 -39.00 11.37 -43.70
C SER A 385 -37.93 12.45 -43.58
N PHE A 386 -36.77 12.09 -43.04
CA PHE A 386 -35.60 12.96 -43.02
C PHE A 386 -34.75 12.72 -44.27
N GLU A 387 -35.03 13.50 -45.33
CA GLU A 387 -34.08 13.76 -46.41
C GLU A 387 -32.91 14.57 -45.83
N MET A 388 -31.70 14.04 -45.93
CA MET A 388 -30.49 14.85 -45.75
C MET A 388 -29.74 14.83 -47.07
N ASP A 389 -29.72 16.00 -47.68
CA ASP A 389 -29.09 16.31 -48.94
C ASP A 389 -27.59 15.95 -48.93
N GLU A 390 -27.19 15.30 -50.02
CA GLU A 390 -25.84 15.32 -50.54
C GLU A 390 -25.43 16.78 -50.80
N ASP A 391 -24.29 17.21 -50.26
CA ASP A 391 -23.37 18.14 -50.92
C ASP A 391 -22.17 18.42 -50.00
N SER A 392 -20.98 17.94 -50.37
CA SER A 392 -19.85 18.82 -50.66
C SER A 392 -18.59 18.01 -50.93
N ASP A 393 -18.16 18.06 -52.19
CA ASP A 393 -16.76 17.95 -52.57
C ASP A 393 -15.92 18.98 -51.80
N TYR A 394 -14.85 18.53 -51.12
CA TYR A 394 -13.52 19.15 -51.12
C TYR A 394 -12.47 18.27 -50.41
#